data_AF-A0A7H0ILD6-F1
#
_entry.id   AF-A0A7H0ILD6-F1
#
_cell.length_a   1.000
_cell.length_b   1.000
_cell.length_c   1.000
_cell.angle_alpha   90.00
_cell.angle_beta   90.00
_cell.angle_gamma   90.00
#
_symmetry.space_group_name_H-M   'P 1'
#
loop_
_entity.id
_entity.type
_entity.pdbx_description
1 polymer ?
#
loop_
_entity_poly.entity_id
_entity_poly.type
_entity_poly.pdbx_seq_one_letter_code
_entity_poly.pdbx_strand_id
1 'polypeptide(L)'
;MSDTPKQQSTTAFYGQAVASFSVAMAATAVGIYQLSADAWVRAFLAIAVLYLVTSCFTLAKVIRDRQEAGKIVSRVDQARLEKLLAEHDPFEKL
;
A
#
# COMPACT_ATOMS: atom_id res chain seq x y z
N MET A 1 -1.97 -23.89 12.10
CA MET A 1 -2.74 -22.63 11.90
C MET A 1 -1.83 -21.47 12.29
N SER A 2 -1.18 -20.85 11.31
CA SER A 2 -0.38 -19.64 11.56
C SER A 2 -1.30 -18.44 11.38
N ASP A 3 -1.98 -18.03 12.46
CA ASP A 3 -2.65 -16.74 12.50
C ASP A 3 -1.58 -15.66 12.46
N THR A 4 -1.22 -15.21 11.25
CA THR A 4 -0.42 -13.98 11.11
C THR A 4 -1.27 -12.84 11.65
N PRO A 5 -0.89 -12.20 12.78
CA PRO A 5 -1.67 -11.11 13.34
C PRO A 5 -1.80 -10.02 12.27
N LYS A 6 -3.04 -9.69 11.92
CA LYS A 6 -3.36 -8.54 11.07
C LYS A 6 -2.92 -7.29 11.83
N GLN A 7 -1.71 -6.81 11.57
CA GLN A 7 -1.22 -5.55 12.12
C GLN A 7 -2.04 -4.41 11.51
N GLN A 8 -3.17 -4.08 12.13
CA GLN A 8 -3.95 -2.90 11.78
C GLN A 8 -3.19 -1.69 12.33
N SER A 9 -2.73 -0.82 11.43
CA SER A 9 -2.14 0.45 11.83
C SER A 9 -3.20 1.27 12.56
N THR A 10 -2.95 1.61 13.82
CA THR A 10 -3.81 2.49 14.62
C THR A 10 -3.99 3.82 13.89
N THR A 11 -5.16 4.45 14.02
CA THR A 11 -5.48 5.76 13.43
C THR A 11 -4.41 6.83 13.72
N ALA A 12 -3.75 6.74 14.88
CA ALA A 12 -2.62 7.59 15.25
C ALA A 12 -1.41 7.45 14.30
N PHE A 13 -1.01 6.23 13.92
CA PHE A 13 0.09 5.99 12.99
C PHE A 13 -0.24 6.48 11.58
N TYR A 14 -1.50 6.35 11.16
CA TYR A 14 -1.95 6.92 9.89
C TYR A 14 -1.84 8.45 9.88
N GLY A 15 -2.33 9.11 10.94
CA GLY A 15 -2.22 10.56 11.09
C GLY A 15 -0.76 11.05 11.09
N GLN A 16 0.11 10.35 11.82
CA GLN A 16 1.55 10.64 11.82
C GLN A 16 2.17 10.50 10.42
N ALA A 17 1.84 9.45 9.68
CA ALA A 17 2.37 9.24 8.33
C ALA A 17 1.96 10.38 7.38
N VAL A 18 0.70 10.81 7.43
CA VAL A 18 0.21 11.96 6.63
C VAL A 18 0.92 13.25 7.04
N ALA A 19 1.04 13.52 8.35
CA ALA A 19 1.72 14.70 8.85
C ALA A 19 3.20 14.74 8.43
N SER A 20 3.94 13.63 8.61
CA SER A 20 5.34 13.52 8.18
C SER A 20 5.51 13.73 6.68
N PHE A 21 4.61 13.17 5.87
CA PHE A 21 4.63 13.37 4.42
C PHE A 21 4.38 14.84 4.05
N SER A 22 3.41 15.50 4.68
CA SER A 22 3.14 16.93 4.46
C SER A 22 4.34 17.81 4.84
N VAL A 23 4.99 17.52 5.98
CA VAL A 23 6.19 18.25 6.41
C VAL A 23 7.34 18.04 5.41
N ALA A 24 7.58 16.80 4.97
CA ALA A 24 8.61 16.50 3.98
C ALA A 24 8.35 17.21 2.65
N MET A 25 7.11 17.18 2.15
CA MET A 25 6.70 17.87 0.93
C MET A 25 6.94 19.39 1.02
N ALA A 26 6.53 19.99 2.14
CA ALA A 26 6.73 21.42 2.38
C ALA A 26 8.22 21.77 2.45
N ALA A 27 9.02 20.98 3.15
CA ALA A 27 10.47 21.16 3.24
C ALA A 27 11.14 21.07 1.86
N THR A 28 10.74 20.11 1.03
CA THR A 28 11.23 20.01 -0.36
C THR A 28 10.83 21.22 -1.19
N ALA A 29 9.58 21.67 -1.11
CA ALA A 29 9.12 22.85 -1.83
C ALA A 29 9.87 24.12 -1.41
N VAL A 30 10.09 24.33 -0.11
CA VAL A 30 10.92 25.42 0.42
C VAL A 30 12.37 25.29 -0.04
N GLY A 31 12.93 24.08 -0.07
CA GLY A 31 14.27 23.82 -0.59
C GLY A 31 14.43 24.21 -2.06
N ILE A 32 13.46 23.83 -2.90
CA ILE A 32 13.42 24.25 -4.32
C ILE A 32 13.25 25.77 -4.41
N TYR A 33 12.49 26.39 -3.50
CA TYR A 33 12.33 27.84 -3.48
C TYR A 33 13.62 28.57 -3.07
N GLN A 34 14.36 28.07 -2.09
CA GLN A 34 15.60 28.70 -1.62
C GLN A 34 16.82 28.36 -2.49
N LEU A 35 16.69 27.39 -3.41
CA LEU A 35 17.76 26.99 -4.30
C LEU A 35 18.15 28.13 -5.25
N SER A 36 19.41 28.58 -5.18
CA SER A 36 20.03 29.47 -6.16
C SER A 36 20.26 28.72 -7.48
N ALA A 37 19.21 28.60 -8.27
CA ALA A 37 19.22 28.01 -9.60
C ALA A 37 18.29 28.80 -10.53
N ASP A 38 18.51 28.65 -11.84
CA ASP A 38 17.64 29.21 -12.86
C ASP A 38 16.18 28.80 -12.67
N ALA A 39 15.27 29.70 -13.05
CA ALA A 39 13.83 29.47 -12.91
C ALA A 39 13.38 28.19 -13.64
N TRP A 40 14.00 27.87 -14.77
CA TRP A 40 13.74 26.66 -15.53
C TRP A 40 14.11 25.39 -14.75
N VAL A 41 15.27 25.39 -14.08
CA VAL A 41 15.73 24.25 -13.27
C VAL A 41 14.80 24.03 -12.07
N ARG A 42 14.38 25.12 -11.41
CA ARG A 42 13.42 25.06 -10.30
C ARG A 42 12.06 24.52 -10.75
N ALA A 43 11.57 24.93 -11.92
CA ALA A 43 10.33 24.41 -12.50
C ALA A 43 10.44 22.92 -12.85
N PHE A 44 11.54 22.49 -13.45
CA PHE A 44 11.80 21.08 -13.74
C PHE A 44 11.80 20.23 -12.46
N LEU A 45 12.50 20.68 -11.41
CA LEU A 45 12.53 19.98 -10.12
C LEU A 45 11.14 19.90 -9.48
N ALA A 46 10.37 20.99 -9.52
CA ALA A 46 9.01 20.99 -9.00
C ALA A 46 8.12 19.95 -9.71
N ILE A 47 8.14 19.91 -11.03
CA ILE A 47 7.38 18.92 -11.81
C ILE A 47 7.88 17.50 -11.55
N ALA A 48 9.19 17.30 -11.50
CA ALA A 48 9.79 16.00 -11.22
C ALA A 48 9.36 15.45 -9.85
N VAL A 49 9.37 16.28 -8.81
CA VAL A 49 8.91 15.89 -7.46
C VAL A 49 7.42 15.54 -7.47
N LEU A 50 6.58 16.38 -8.09
CA LEU A 50 5.13 16.13 -8.17
C LEU A 50 4.81 14.81 -8.90
N TYR A 51 5.47 14.58 -10.03
CA TYR A 51 5.28 13.36 -10.81
C TYR A 51 5.79 12.11 -10.08
N LEU A 52 6.96 12.21 -9.44
CA LEU A 52 7.54 11.12 -8.65
C LEU A 52 6.62 10.72 -7.49
N VAL A 53 6.09 11.69 -6.76
CA VAL A 53 5.17 11.48 -5.64
C VAL A 53 3.88 10.82 -6.13
N THR A 54 3.30 11.33 -7.21
CA THR A 54 2.09 10.77 -7.82
C THR A 54 2.32 9.32 -8.24
N SER A 55 3.43 9.04 -8.93
CA SER A 55 3.79 7.70 -9.39
C SER A 55 4.06 6.74 -8.22
N CYS A 56 4.69 7.22 -7.14
CA CYS A 56 4.91 6.44 -5.93
C CYS A 56 3.60 6.00 -5.29
N PHE A 57 2.62 6.90 -5.15
CA PHE A 57 1.30 6.54 -4.62
C PHE A 57 0.54 5.57 -5.52
N THR A 58 0.62 5.74 -6.84
CA THR A 58 0.03 4.79 -7.80
C THR A 58 0.67 3.42 -7.67
N LEU A 59 2.01 3.34 -7.60
CA LEU A 59 2.73 2.09 -7.40
C LEU A 59 2.37 1.43 -6.06
N ALA A 60 2.29 2.21 -4.99
CA ALA A 60 1.88 1.72 -3.67
C ALA A 60 0.46 1.12 -3.69
N LYS A 61 -0.49 1.77 -4.39
CA LYS A 61 -1.84 1.23 -4.60
C LYS A 61 -1.77 -0.09 -5.37
N VAL A 62 -1.08 -0.13 -6.51
CA VAL A 62 -0.96 -1.36 -7.33
C VAL A 62 -0.39 -2.52 -6.50
N ILE A 63 0.65 -2.29 -5.70
CA ILE A 63 1.23 -3.33 -4.84
C ILE A 63 0.22 -3.80 -3.80
N ARG A 64 -0.48 -2.89 -3.13
CA ARG A 64 -1.50 -3.21 -2.13
C ARG A 64 -2.66 -3.99 -2.75
N ASP A 65 -3.17 -3.54 -3.88
CA ASP A 65 -4.27 -4.19 -4.60
C ASP A 65 -3.89 -5.62 -5.00
N ARG A 66 -2.63 -5.86 -5.41
CA ARG A 66 -2.13 -7.22 -5.69
C ARG A 66 -2.03 -8.09 -4.43
N GLN A 67 -1.62 -7.54 -3.29
CA GLN A 67 -1.60 -8.27 -2.02
C GLN A 67 -3.01 -8.63 -1.54
N GLU A 68 -3.97 -7.72 -1.69
CA GLU A 68 -5.37 -7.95 -1.32
C GLU A 68 -6.03 -9.00 -2.24
N ALA A 69 -5.81 -8.93 -3.56
CA ALA A 69 -6.31 -9.91 -4.52
C ALA A 69 -5.82 -11.34 -4.22
N GLY A 70 -4.52 -11.52 -3.94
CA GLY A 70 -3.98 -12.84 -3.59
C GLY A 70 -4.58 -13.43 -2.32
N LYS A 71 -4.91 -12.58 -1.34
CA LYS A 71 -5.55 -13.00 -0.09
C LYS A 71 -6.99 -13.45 -0.28
N ILE A 72 -7.74 -12.83 -1.20
CA ILE A 72 -9.13 -13.20 -1.50
C ILE A 72 -9.17 -14.56 -2.20
N VAL A 73 -8.30 -14.80 -3.19
CA VAL A 73 -8.23 -16.08 -3.91
C VAL A 73 -7.98 -17.24 -2.94
N SER A 74 -7.01 -17.09 -2.03
CA SER A 74 -6.70 -18.12 -1.01
C SER A 74 -7.88 -18.44 -0.09
N ARG A 75 -8.71 -17.46 0.27
CA ARG A 75 -9.90 -17.68 1.13
C ARG A 75 -11.01 -18.42 0.38
N VAL A 76 -11.21 -18.14 -0.90
CA VAL A 76 -12.20 -18.83 -1.74
C VAL A 76 -11.76 -20.28 -1.95
N ASP A 77 -10.49 -20.51 -2.27
CA ASP A 77 -9.95 -21.86 -2.44
C ASP A 77 -10.08 -22.68 -1.15
N GLN A 78 -9.77 -22.10 0.02
CA GLN A 78 -9.99 -22.76 1.31
C GLN A 78 -11.46 -23.12 1.54
N ALA A 79 -12.39 -22.19 1.31
CA ALA A 79 -13.82 -22.46 1.48
C ALA A 79 -14.36 -23.50 0.49
N ARG A 80 -13.83 -23.55 -0.74
CA ARG A 80 -14.18 -24.58 -1.71
C ARG A 80 -13.60 -25.94 -1.33
N LEU A 81 -12.36 -25.97 -0.86
CA LEU A 81 -11.72 -27.18 -0.35
C LEU A 81 -12.49 -27.74 0.84
N GLU A 82 -12.85 -26.90 1.82
CA GLU A 82 -13.70 -27.27 2.96
C GLU A 82 -15.04 -27.85 2.52
N LYS A 83 -15.70 -27.25 1.51
CA LYS A 83 -16.93 -27.81 0.96
C LYS A 83 -16.72 -29.17 0.31
N LEU A 84 -15.67 -29.35 -0.48
CA LEU A 84 -15.35 -30.63 -1.11
C LEU A 84 -15.03 -31.71 -0.06
N LEU A 85 -14.30 -31.36 0.99
CA LEU A 85 -14.03 -32.25 2.14
C LEU A 85 -15.29 -32.55 2.96
N ALA A 86 -16.23 -31.63 3.06
CA ALA A 86 -17.49 -31.85 3.77
C ALA A 86 -18.49 -32.69 2.95
N GLU A 87 -18.46 -32.56 1.62
CA GLU A 87 -19.36 -33.29 0.70
C GLU A 87 -18.81 -34.69 0.36
N HIS A 88 -17.49 -34.86 0.35
CA HIS A 88 -16.84 -36.16 0.41
C HIS A 88 -16.31 -36.37 1.83
N ASP A 89 -17.13 -36.90 2.74
CA ASP A 89 -16.66 -37.36 4.05
C ASP A 89 -16.19 -38.82 3.94
N PRO A 90 -14.87 -39.09 3.79
CA PRO A 90 -14.35 -40.45 3.67
C PRO A 90 -14.47 -41.27 4.98
N PHE A 91 -14.91 -40.66 6.09
CA PHE A 91 -14.99 -41.32 7.39
C PHE A 91 -16.40 -41.77 7.78
N GLU A 92 -17.44 -41.49 6.98
CA GLU A 92 -18.82 -41.93 7.27
C GLU A 92 -19.04 -43.45 7.06
N LYS A 93 -18.03 -44.17 6.53
CA LYS A 93 -18.09 -45.61 6.23
C LYS A 93 -17.29 -46.52 7.18
N LEU A 94 -16.91 -46.05 8.37
CA LEU A 94 -16.30 -46.91 9.39
C LEU A 94 -17.17 -47.06 10.64
#